data_AF-A0A946AC31-F1
#
_entry.id   AF-A0A946AC31-F1
#
_cell.length_a   1.000
_cell.length_b   1.000
_cell.length_c   1.000
_cell.angle_alpha   90.00
_cell.angle_beta   90.00
_cell.angle_gamma   90.00
#
_symmetry.space_group_name_H-M   'P 1'
#
loop_
_entity.id
_entity.type
_entity.pdbx_description
1 polymer ?
#
loop_
_entity_poly.entity_id
_entity_poly.type
_entity_poly.pdbx_seq_one_letter_code
_entity_poly.pdbx_strand_id
1 'polypeptide(L)' 'MNTDVIISCAVTGAGDTTGRSNKVPVTPRQIADSAIEAANAGAAITHIHVRDPETGKGSRDPDLFEETVNLIKQDGVNVI' A
#
# COMPACT_ATOMS: atom_id res chain seq x y z
N MET A 1 -22.07 -6.22 20.42
CA MET A 1 -20.72 -5.61 20.28
C MET A 1 -20.02 -6.44 19.21
N ASN A 2 -19.47 -5.84 18.16
CA ASN A 2 -18.67 -6.60 17.19
C ASN A 2 -17.30 -6.87 17.80
N THR A 3 -16.95 -8.15 17.98
CA THR A 3 -15.66 -8.60 18.50
C THR A 3 -14.65 -8.85 17.38
N ASP A 4 -15.11 -9.00 16.14
CA ASP A 4 -14.28 -9.18 14.94
C ASP A 4 -14.06 -7.81 14.29
N VAL A 5 -13.11 -7.07 14.87
CA VAL A 5 -12.78 -5.72 14.42
C VAL A 5 -12.00 -5.77 13.11
N ILE A 6 -12.53 -5.09 12.09
CA ILE A 6 -11.81 -4.90 10.82
C ILE A 6 -10.81 -3.77 11.00
N ILE A 7 -9.54 -4.07 10.79
CA ILE A 7 -8.46 -3.07 10.74
C ILE A 7 -8.05 -2.90 9.28
N SER A 8 -8.15 -1.67 8.79
CA SER A 8 -7.63 -1.28 7.48
C SER A 8 -6.35 -0.47 7.64
N CYS A 9 -5.34 -0.77 6.82
CA CYS A 9 -4.10 0.01 6.76
C CYS A 9 -4.02 0.79 5.44
N ALA A 10 -3.92 2.12 5.52
CA ALA A 10 -3.69 2.98 4.35
C ALA A 10 -2.18 3.26 4.22
N VAL A 11 -1.51 2.54 3.33
CA VAL A 11 -0.05 2.37 3.38
C VAL A 11 0.76 3.55 2.82
N THR A 12 0.14 4.43 2.03
CA THR A 12 0.86 5.58 1.42
C THR A 12 0.04 6.86 1.25
N GLY A 13 -1.18 6.76 0.69
CA GLY A 13 -2.02 7.91 0.34
C GLY A 13 -1.55 8.68 -0.90
N ALA A 14 -2.23 9.79 -1.22
CA ALA A 14 -1.92 10.66 -2.38
C ALA A 14 -1.50 12.08 -1.99
N GLY A 15 -1.44 12.39 -0.69
CA GLY A 15 -1.04 13.71 -0.20
C GLY A 15 0.44 14.01 -0.45
N ASP A 16 0.79 15.30 -0.34
CA ASP A 16 2.16 15.79 -0.37
C ASP A 16 2.88 15.48 0.95
N THR A 17 3.24 14.21 1.09
CA THR A 17 3.76 13.61 2.34
C THR A 17 5.10 12.92 2.17
N THR A 18 5.57 12.65 0.95
CA THR A 18 6.83 11.93 0.69
C THR A 18 8.05 12.67 1.24
N GLY A 19 8.02 14.01 1.27
CA GLY A 19 9.06 14.82 1.91
C GLY A 19 8.99 14.88 3.44
N ARG A 20 7.94 14.34 4.07
CA ARG A 20 7.74 14.42 5.53
C ARG A 20 8.36 13.24 6.29
N SER A 21 8.60 12.11 5.62
CA SER A 21 9.21 10.92 6.20
C SER A 21 9.77 10.03 5.10
N ASN A 22 10.97 9.47 5.34
CA ASN A 22 11.58 8.47 4.47
C ASN A 22 10.86 7.11 4.49
N LYS A 23 9.87 6.94 5.38
CA LYS A 23 9.05 5.73 5.49
C LYS A 23 7.79 5.76 4.61
N VAL A 24 7.51 6.86 3.91
CA VAL A 24 6.37 6.90 2.98
C VAL A 24 6.76 6.07 1.75
N PRO A 25 6.08 4.95 1.46
CA PRO A 25 6.42 4.11 0.32
C PRO A 25 5.98 4.78 -0.98
N VAL A 26 6.85 4.77 -1.99
CA VAL A 26 6.66 5.48 -3.27
C VAL A 26 6.57 4.51 -4.43
N THR A 27 7.51 3.58 -4.57
CA THR A 27 7.51 2.65 -5.70
C THR A 27 6.47 1.55 -5.52
N PRO A 28 5.99 0.91 -6.62
CA PRO A 28 5.09 -0.25 -6.52
C PRO A 28 5.58 -1.32 -5.56
N ARG A 29 6.89 -1.65 -5.61
CA ARG A 29 7.51 -2.60 -4.67
C ARG A 29 7.42 -2.15 -3.22
N GLN A 30 7.77 -0.91 -2.91
CA GLN A 30 7.69 -0.39 -1.54
C GLN A 30 6.25 -0.38 -1.00
N ILE A 31 5.28 -0.05 -1.86
CA ILE A 31 3.86 -0.02 -1.50
C ILE A 31 3.37 -1.45 -1.25
N ALA A 32 3.73 -2.40 -2.11
CA ALA A 32 3.41 -3.81 -1.94
C ALA A 32 4.03 -4.38 -0.65
N ASP A 33 5.31 -4.10 -0.39
CA ASP A 33 6.00 -4.54 0.84
C ASP A 33 5.31 -4.00 2.09
N SER A 34 4.89 -2.74 2.07
CA SER A 34 4.15 -2.12 3.19
C SER A 34 2.76 -2.74 3.38
N ALA A 35 2.08 -3.10 2.29
CA ALA A 35 0.78 -3.79 2.34
C ALA A 35 0.94 -5.21 2.93
N ILE A 36 1.96 -5.94 2.49
CA ILE A 36 2.28 -7.29 3.00
C ILE A 36 2.65 -7.22 4.49
N GLU A 37 3.48 -6.25 4.90
CA GLU A 37 3.82 -6.05 6.32
C GLU A 37 2.57 -5.76 7.16
N ALA A 38 1.69 -4.86 6.68
CA ALA A 38 0.45 -4.55 7.37
C ALA A 38 -0.47 -5.77 7.50
N ALA A 39 -0.60 -6.57 6.44
CA ALA A 39 -1.38 -7.80 6.45
C ALA A 39 -0.82 -8.82 7.47
N ASN A 40 0.49 -9.04 7.46
CA ASN A 40 1.16 -9.94 8.41
C ASN A 40 1.05 -9.45 9.87
N ALA A 41 0.93 -8.14 10.08
CA ALA A 41 0.66 -7.54 11.39
C ALA A 41 -0.82 -7.65 11.84
N GLY A 42 -1.72 -8.15 10.99
CA GLY A 42 -3.13 -8.39 11.31
C GLY A 42 -4.12 -7.41 10.66
N ALA A 43 -3.69 -6.59 9.69
CA ALA A 43 -4.64 -5.82 8.89
C ALA A 43 -5.48 -6.75 8.02
N ALA A 44 -6.80 -6.60 8.08
CA ALA A 44 -7.72 -7.35 7.23
C ALA A 44 -7.81 -6.76 5.81
N ILE A 45 -7.52 -5.46 5.68
CA ILE A 45 -7.63 -4.70 4.43
C ILE A 45 -6.40 -3.79 4.28
N THR A 46 -5.87 -3.70 3.07
CA THR A 46 -4.86 -2.69 2.70
C THR A 46 -5.43 -1.72 1.68
N HIS A 47 -5.58 -0.45 2.07
CA HIS A 47 -5.99 0.62 1.17
C HIS A 47 -4.76 1.18 0.45
N ILE A 48 -4.71 1.00 -0.87
CA ILE A 48 -3.57 1.38 -1.69
C ILE A 48 -3.85 2.61 -2.56
N HIS A 49 -2.86 3.47 -2.67
CA HIS A 49 -2.68 4.44 -3.74
C HIS A 49 -1.35 4.13 -4.43
N VAL A 50 -1.16 4.63 -5.64
CA VAL A 50 0.14 4.59 -6.34
C VAL A 50 0.71 6.00 -6.46
N ARG A 51 2.02 6.07 -6.60
CA ARG A 51 2.77 7.31 -6.75
C ARG A 51 3.68 7.20 -7.96
N ASP A 52 3.99 8.34 -8.55
CA ASP A 52 5.05 8.45 -9.55
C ASP A 52 6.40 8.05 -8.89
N PRO A 53 7.09 7.00 -9.39
CA PRO A 53 8.34 6.53 -8.81
C PRO A 53 9.48 7.54 -8.84
N GLU A 54 9.48 8.48 -9.79
CA GLU A 54 10.52 9.49 -9.94
C GLU A 54 10.27 10.69 -9.04
N THR A 55 9.00 11.13 -8.93
CA THR A 55 8.67 12.38 -8.25
C THR A 55 8.04 12.20 -6.87
N GLY A 56 7.53 11.01 -6.54
CA GLY A 56 6.79 10.73 -5.30
C GLY A 56 5.38 11.32 -5.23
N LYS A 57 4.95 12.04 -6.27
CA LYS A 57 3.60 12.63 -6.34
C LYS A 57 2.56 11.53 -6.50
N GLY A 58 1.34 11.78 -6.01
CA GLY A 58 0.23 10.85 -6.23
C GLY A 58 -0.03 10.62 -7.71
N SER A 59 -0.16 9.36 -8.12
CA SER A 59 -0.48 8.95 -9.49
C SER A 59 -1.84 8.23 -9.53
N ARG A 60 -2.40 8.10 -10.73
CA ARG A 60 -3.59 7.30 -11.04
C ARG A 60 -3.35 6.34 -12.20
N ASP A 61 -2.08 6.09 -12.52
CA ASP A 61 -1.66 5.21 -13.60
C ASP A 61 -2.10 3.76 -13.30
N PRO A 62 -2.98 3.16 -14.14
CA PRO A 62 -3.40 1.77 -13.98
C PRO A 62 -2.25 0.77 -13.98
N ASP A 63 -1.17 1.02 -14.73
CA ASP A 63 -0.06 0.08 -14.84
C ASP A 63 0.69 -0.03 -13.51
N LEU A 64 0.84 1.09 -12.78
CA LEU A 64 1.42 1.09 -11.44
C LEU A 64 0.52 0.37 -10.43
N PHE A 65 -0.80 0.47 -10.59
CA PHE A 65 -1.73 -0.28 -9.74
C PHE A 65 -1.63 -1.77 -10.02
N GLU A 66 -1.61 -2.18 -11.29
CA GLU A 66 -1.47 -3.57 -11.70
C GLU A 66 -0.15 -4.17 -11.16
N GLU A 67 0.96 -3.46 -11.32
CA GLU A 67 2.26 -3.88 -10.79
C GLU A 67 2.20 -4.09 -9.27
N THR A 68 1.68 -3.11 -8.53
CA THR A 68 1.57 -3.17 -7.06
C THR A 68 0.72 -4.37 -6.62
N VAL A 69 -0.45 -4.56 -7.23
CA VAL A 69 -1.37 -5.66 -6.88
C VAL A 69 -0.77 -7.02 -7.23
N ASN A 70 -0.08 -7.13 -8.36
CA ASN A 70 0.58 -8.38 -8.76
C ASN A 70 1.69 -8.75 -7.77
N LEU A 71 2.47 -7.77 -7.29
CA LEU A 71 3.49 -8.01 -6.27
C LEU A 71 2.90 -8.50 -4.94
N ILE A 72 1.78 -7.91 -4.49
CA ILE A 72 1.08 -8.36 -3.26
C ILE A 72 0.57 -9.80 -3.44
N LYS A 73 -0.07 -10.10 -4.58
CA LYS A 73 -0.60 -11.45 -4.85
C LYS A 73 0.48 -12.53 -4.96
N GLN A 74 1.66 -12.18 -5.47
CA GLN A 74 2.79 -13.10 -5.59
C GLN A 74 3.36 -13.52 -4.23
N ASP A 75 3.24 -12.69 -3.20
CA ASP A 75 3.67 -13.03 -1.83
C ASP A 75 2.80 -14.14 -1.21
N GLY A 76 1.51 -14.19 -1.58
CA GLY A 76 0.56 -15.19 -1.10
C GLY A 76 -0.11 -14.84 0.22
N VAL A 77 0.13 -13.65 0.78
CA VAL A 77 -0.63 -13.13 1.92
C VAL A 77 -2.10 -12.94 1.56
N ASN A 78 -3.00 -13.34 2.46
CA ASN A 78 -4.44 -13.14 2.28
C ASN A 78 -4.86 -11.81 2.90
N VAL A 79 -4.92 -10.77 2.08
CA VAL A 79 -5.40 -9.44 2.45
C VAL A 79 -6.38 -8.91 1.40
N ILE A 80 -7.38 -8.16 1.86
CA ILE A 80 -8.34 -7.47 0.99
C ILE A 80 -7.72 -6.19 0.44
#